data_AF-A0A318YDD9-F1
#
_entry.id   AF-A0A318YDD9-F1
#
_cell.length_a   1.000
_cell.length_b   1.000
_cell.length_c   1.000
_cell.angle_alpha   90.00
_cell.angle_beta   90.00
_cell.angle_gamma   90.00
#
_symmetry.space_group_name_H-M   'P 1'
#
loop_
_entity.id
_entity.type
_entity.pdbx_description
1 polymer ?
#
loop_
_entity_poly.entity_id
_entity_poly.type
_entity_poly.pdbx_seq_one_letter_code
_entity_poly.pdbx_strand_id
1 'polypeptide(L)'
;VVPDGITDLNKYDIQDAYEVVNNYLSKPKDRRPGPSSPEEDAKWLAKETAFKKCWDAIGELVVQDASIVACTHNLAGTPIVRRNLDVLIPLVSLDRPGDVLGTIRGGDRQQLPPLAVTASEVPGYNEFGYQMGRSLFDRLRRSQFPFTLVSEQHRMQPRLSKFPSAFTYYGKMIDNPSTRVPDVNFKSGMELIGVNVMDGETVVNDRTRSRSNLANVTIVMELVEFLLRRDVLKGKTSTIITTYADQKKLYIRRMMKLSEKLSIAWEDMVKIATVDSMQGHEADFIILDWVVDSGEKSELGFASDNRRANVALTRARACLIVVANGAILNNDRLSENKPLDVHPEILVHWQSLVNQSLVVDVRAGLMTSDTDDAYNFQETPAPTDDAGFMASTTDDQENIYPGEEEAWNAPWGNDTSAETSTGWENW
;
A
#
# COMPACT_ATOMS: atom_id res chain seq x y z
N VAL A 1 1.42 33.38 -28.40
CA VAL A 1 1.61 34.74 -27.85
C VAL A 1 0.60 34.86 -26.73
N VAL A 2 1.06 34.96 -25.48
CA VAL A 2 0.16 35.19 -24.35
C VAL A 2 0.04 36.71 -24.24
N PRO A 3 -1.16 37.30 -24.25
CA PRO A 3 -1.29 38.75 -24.12
C PRO A 3 -0.83 39.20 -22.73
N ASP A 4 0.02 40.24 -22.70
CA ASP A 4 0.34 40.97 -21.48
C ASP A 4 -0.95 41.64 -20.96
N GLY A 5 -1.34 41.36 -19.71
CA GLY A 5 -2.37 42.15 -19.02
C GLY A 5 -3.61 41.43 -18.50
N ILE A 6 -3.57 40.13 -18.19
CA ILE A 6 -4.65 39.50 -17.42
C ILE A 6 -4.55 39.97 -15.95
N THR A 7 -5.18 41.10 -15.65
CA THR A 7 -5.35 41.64 -14.30
C THR A 7 -6.81 41.58 -13.81
N ASP A 8 -7.78 41.28 -14.68
CA ASP A 8 -9.19 41.05 -14.31
C ASP A 8 -9.87 40.14 -15.36
N LEU A 9 -10.16 38.89 -14.99
CA LEU A 9 -10.82 37.92 -15.87
C LEU A 9 -12.32 38.20 -15.96
N ASN A 10 -12.73 39.02 -16.92
CA ASN A 10 -14.11 39.07 -17.39
C ASN A 10 -14.45 37.81 -18.22
N LYS A 11 -15.74 37.48 -18.36
CA LYS A 11 -16.26 36.27 -19.06
C LYS A 11 -15.67 35.94 -20.45
N TYR A 12 -15.07 36.90 -21.15
CA TYR A 12 -14.40 36.70 -22.44
C TYR A 12 -12.98 36.11 -22.32
N ASP A 13 -12.33 36.24 -21.16
CA ASP A 13 -10.95 35.83 -20.88
C ASP A 13 -10.85 34.32 -20.52
N ILE A 14 -11.97 33.69 -20.16
CA ILE A 14 -12.02 32.28 -19.76
C ILE A 14 -11.84 31.34 -20.95
N GLN A 15 -12.43 31.67 -22.10
CA GLN A 15 -12.28 30.87 -23.32
C GLN A 15 -10.82 30.91 -23.81
N ASP A 16 -10.20 32.09 -23.77
CA ASP A 16 -8.79 32.28 -24.11
C ASP A 16 -7.88 31.55 -23.12
N ALA A 17 -8.18 31.60 -21.81
CA ALA A 17 -7.49 30.83 -20.79
C ALA A 17 -7.59 29.31 -21.04
N TYR A 18 -8.78 28.83 -21.41
CA TYR A 18 -9.02 27.42 -21.72
C TYR A 18 -8.21 26.97 -22.93
N GLU A 19 -8.16 27.79 -23.99
CA GLU A 19 -7.33 27.53 -25.16
C GLU A 19 -5.83 27.50 -24.81
N VAL A 20 -5.34 28.42 -23.97
CA VAL A 20 -3.94 28.42 -23.50
C VAL A 20 -3.61 27.14 -22.74
N VAL A 21 -4.48 26.72 -21.82
CA VAL A 21 -4.29 25.49 -21.03
C VAL A 21 -4.32 24.25 -21.92
N ASN A 22 -5.32 24.12 -22.79
CA ASN A 22 -5.42 22.98 -23.71
C ASN A 22 -4.25 22.91 -24.70
N ASN A 23 -3.81 24.04 -25.24
CA ASN A 23 -2.65 24.10 -26.13
C ASN A 23 -1.36 23.74 -25.42
N TYR A 24 -1.25 24.03 -24.12
CA TYR A 24 -0.11 23.66 -23.30
C TYR A 24 -0.13 22.16 -22.99
N LEU A 25 -1.27 21.61 -22.55
CA LEU A 25 -1.41 20.19 -22.17
C LEU A 25 -1.38 19.22 -23.35
N SER A 26 -1.76 19.65 -24.55
CA SER A 26 -1.71 18.83 -25.77
C SER A 26 -0.30 18.61 -26.32
N LYS A 27 0.71 19.25 -25.72
CA LYS A 27 2.11 19.16 -26.16
C LYS A 27 2.97 18.52 -25.06
N PRO A 28 4.06 17.83 -25.42
CA PRO A 28 5.07 17.41 -24.45
C PRO A 28 5.58 18.63 -23.66
N LYS A 29 5.82 18.46 -22.36
CA LYS A 29 6.38 19.53 -21.52
C LYS A 29 7.75 19.94 -22.05
N ASP A 30 7.93 21.22 -22.33
CA ASP A 30 9.23 21.78 -22.70
C ASP A 30 10.17 21.70 -21.49
N ARG A 31 11.35 21.09 -21.68
CA ARG A 31 12.38 21.12 -20.62
C ARG A 31 12.82 22.55 -20.38
N ARG A 32 12.99 22.91 -19.11
CA ARG A 32 13.57 24.20 -18.73
C ARG A 32 14.95 24.35 -19.40
N PRO A 33 15.20 25.44 -20.14
CA PRO A 33 16.51 25.71 -20.74
C PRO A 33 17.62 25.72 -19.69
N GLY A 34 18.81 25.28 -20.09
CA GLY A 34 19.98 25.33 -19.22
C GLY A 34 20.43 26.78 -18.91
N PRO A 35 21.24 26.99 -17.87
CA PRO A 35 21.69 28.32 -17.44
C PRO A 35 22.52 29.10 -18.48
N SER A 36 22.89 28.46 -19.60
CA SER A 36 23.62 29.04 -20.73
C SER A 36 22.77 29.89 -21.68
N SER A 37 21.44 29.96 -21.51
CA SER A 37 20.54 30.70 -22.41
C SER A 37 19.49 31.54 -21.65
N PRO A 38 19.88 32.73 -21.14
CA PRO A 38 18.98 33.56 -20.33
C PRO A 38 17.72 34.02 -21.06
N GLU A 39 17.80 34.29 -22.37
CA GLU A 39 16.64 34.71 -23.17
C GLU A 39 15.63 33.57 -23.38
N GLU A 40 16.09 32.33 -23.53
CA GLU A 40 15.22 31.16 -23.64
C GLU A 40 14.60 30.81 -22.29
N ASP A 41 15.35 30.91 -21.18
CA ASP A 41 14.81 30.72 -19.83
C ASP A 41 13.73 31.77 -19.52
N ALA A 42 13.93 33.03 -19.92
CA ALA A 42 12.93 34.09 -19.76
C ALA A 42 11.65 33.81 -20.57
N LYS A 43 11.77 33.34 -21.82
CA LYS A 43 10.62 32.95 -22.66
C LYS A 43 9.89 31.73 -22.08
N TRP A 44 10.64 30.74 -21.61
CA TRP A 44 10.08 29.56 -20.95
C TRP A 44 9.33 29.96 -19.68
N LEU A 45 9.93 30.79 -18.83
CA LEU A 45 9.31 31.27 -17.59
C LEU A 45 8.05 32.10 -17.85
N ALA A 46 8.04 32.95 -18.88
CA ALA A 46 6.86 33.70 -19.28
C ALA A 46 5.71 32.77 -19.72
N LYS A 47 6.03 31.71 -20.48
CA LYS A 47 5.06 30.70 -20.91
C LYS A 47 4.51 29.90 -19.71
N GLU A 48 5.37 29.47 -18.78
CA GLU A 48 4.95 28.80 -17.53
C GLU A 48 4.07 29.70 -16.67
N THR A 49 4.44 30.97 -16.51
CA THR A 49 3.70 31.93 -15.72
C THR A 49 2.31 32.18 -16.31
N ALA A 50 2.24 32.31 -17.64
CA ALA A 50 0.98 32.46 -18.36
C ALA A 50 0.07 31.23 -18.22
N PHE A 51 0.63 30.04 -18.42
CA PHE A 51 -0.09 28.78 -18.22
C PHE A 51 -0.63 28.70 -16.80
N LYS A 52 0.21 28.96 -15.79
CA LYS A 52 -0.21 28.91 -14.38
C LYS A 52 -1.32 29.91 -14.07
N LYS A 53 -1.25 31.14 -14.57
CA LYS A 53 -2.32 32.13 -14.41
C LYS A 53 -3.64 31.64 -15.00
N CYS A 54 -3.62 31.11 -16.22
CA CYS A 54 -4.82 30.59 -16.89
C CYS A 54 -5.37 29.35 -16.17
N TRP A 55 -4.48 28.45 -15.73
CA TRP A 55 -4.82 27.26 -14.96
C TRP A 55 -5.49 27.62 -13.62
N ASP A 56 -4.90 28.56 -12.88
CA ASP A 56 -5.44 29.03 -11.61
C ASP A 56 -6.81 29.71 -11.81
N ALA A 57 -6.97 30.52 -12.87
CA ALA A 57 -8.24 31.17 -13.20
C ALA A 57 -9.37 30.18 -13.52
N ILE A 58 -9.10 29.19 -14.38
CA ILE A 58 -10.07 28.13 -14.69
C ILE A 58 -10.37 27.32 -13.43
N GLY A 59 -9.35 26.96 -12.67
CA GLY A 59 -9.54 26.17 -11.46
C GLY A 59 -10.31 26.93 -10.37
N GLU A 60 -10.14 28.25 -10.23
CA GLU A 60 -10.95 29.07 -9.32
C GLU A 60 -12.43 29.01 -9.70
N LEU A 61 -12.77 29.14 -10.99
CA LEU A 61 -14.15 29.04 -11.47
C LEU A 61 -14.76 27.66 -11.25
N VAL A 62 -13.99 26.60 -11.56
CA VAL A 62 -14.43 25.22 -11.36
C VAL A 62 -14.70 24.94 -9.88
N VAL A 63 -13.82 25.41 -9.00
CA VAL A 63 -13.97 25.23 -7.54
C VAL A 63 -15.17 26.03 -7.02
N GLN A 64 -15.43 27.23 -7.53
CA GLN A 64 -16.59 28.05 -7.15
C GLN A 64 -17.93 27.42 -7.53
N ASP A 65 -18.03 26.80 -8.71
CA ASP A 65 -19.25 26.14 -9.18
C ASP A 65 -19.42 24.71 -8.62
N ALA A 66 -18.37 24.14 -8.02
CA ALA A 66 -18.40 22.77 -7.52
C ALA A 66 -19.17 22.65 -6.20
N SER A 67 -20.11 21.70 -6.12
CA SER A 67 -20.78 21.36 -4.86
C SER A 67 -19.89 20.54 -3.91
N ILE A 68 -18.92 19.80 -4.44
CA ILE A 68 -17.97 18.97 -3.68
C ILE A 68 -16.60 19.06 -4.37
N VAL A 69 -15.55 19.33 -3.58
CA VAL A 69 -14.16 19.34 -4.05
C VAL A 69 -13.36 18.29 -3.28
N ALA A 70 -12.87 17.28 -4.00
CA ALA A 70 -11.99 16.24 -3.45
C ALA A 70 -10.53 16.56 -3.78
N CYS A 71 -9.69 16.69 -2.76
CA CYS A 71 -8.27 16.99 -2.92
C CYS A 71 -7.42 16.37 -1.81
N THR A 72 -6.10 16.29 -2.02
CA THR A 72 -5.18 15.89 -0.96
C THR A 72 -5.06 16.98 0.09
N HIS A 73 -4.63 16.61 1.30
CA HIS A 73 -4.35 17.55 2.38
C HIS A 73 -3.43 18.71 1.98
N ASN A 74 -2.39 18.42 1.20
CA ASN A 74 -1.45 19.45 0.74
C ASN A 74 -2.13 20.40 -0.25
N LEU A 75 -2.96 19.88 -1.16
CA LEU A 75 -3.69 20.69 -2.12
C LEU A 75 -4.76 21.56 -1.44
N ALA A 76 -5.38 21.08 -0.36
CA ALA A 76 -6.32 21.88 0.44
C ALA A 76 -5.69 23.15 1.07
N GLY A 77 -4.36 23.17 1.22
CA GLY A 77 -3.63 24.35 1.70
C GLY A 77 -3.38 25.42 0.64
N THR A 78 -3.69 25.15 -0.63
CA THR A 78 -3.41 26.08 -1.73
C THR A 78 -4.44 27.20 -1.83
N PRO A 79 -4.08 28.37 -2.41
CA PRO A 79 -5.00 29.50 -2.54
C PRO A 79 -6.30 29.16 -3.28
N ILE A 80 -6.24 28.30 -4.30
CA ILE A 80 -7.39 27.91 -5.12
C ILE A 80 -8.50 27.24 -4.29
N VAL A 81 -8.12 26.45 -3.29
CA VAL A 81 -9.07 25.76 -2.41
C VAL A 81 -9.46 26.69 -1.25
N ARG A 82 -8.49 27.34 -0.60
CA ARG A 82 -8.72 28.19 0.58
C ARG A 82 -9.61 29.40 0.33
N ARG A 83 -9.59 29.96 -0.88
CA ARG A 83 -10.40 31.14 -1.22
C ARG A 83 -11.87 30.81 -1.50
N ASN A 84 -12.14 29.57 -1.93
CA ASN A 84 -13.40 29.21 -2.55
C ASN A 84 -14.22 28.19 -1.76
N LEU A 85 -13.70 27.63 -0.66
CA LEU A 85 -14.41 26.64 0.15
C LEU A 85 -14.59 27.10 1.60
N ASP A 86 -15.84 26.96 2.07
CA ASP A 86 -16.26 27.27 3.44
C ASP A 86 -16.06 26.07 4.39
N VAL A 87 -15.96 24.85 3.85
CA VAL A 87 -15.81 23.61 4.62
C VAL A 87 -14.68 22.75 4.06
N LEU A 88 -13.69 22.46 4.89
CA LEU A 88 -12.57 21.59 4.56
C LEU A 88 -12.59 20.35 5.46
N ILE A 89 -12.85 19.20 4.86
CA ILE A 89 -12.67 17.90 5.51
C ILE A 89 -11.34 17.36 4.99
N PRO A 90 -10.27 17.16 5.79
CA PRO A 90 -10.09 17.23 7.26
C PRO A 90 -9.14 18.35 7.78
N LEU A 91 -8.86 19.40 7.01
CA LEU A 91 -7.97 20.50 7.42
C LEU A 91 -8.75 21.76 7.73
N VAL A 92 -8.73 22.22 8.99
CA VAL A 92 -9.32 23.50 9.34
C VAL A 92 -8.39 24.60 8.84
N SER A 93 -8.84 25.41 7.88
CA SER A 93 -8.22 26.71 7.66
C SER A 93 -8.50 27.56 8.90
N LEU A 94 -7.45 27.99 9.60
CA LEU A 94 -7.58 28.86 10.78
C LEU A 94 -8.08 30.27 10.43
N ASP A 95 -8.13 30.59 9.14
CA ASP A 95 -8.45 31.91 8.64
C ASP A 95 -9.97 32.15 8.60
N ARG A 96 -10.78 31.07 8.62
CA ARG A 96 -12.25 31.12 8.55
C ARG A 96 -12.94 30.08 9.46
N PRO A 97 -12.62 30.04 10.76
CA PRO A 97 -13.14 29.00 11.65
C PRO A 97 -14.66 29.09 11.86
N GLY A 98 -15.26 30.27 11.67
CA GLY A 98 -16.70 30.48 11.78
C GLY A 98 -17.53 29.89 10.64
N ASP A 99 -16.89 29.63 9.49
CA ASP A 99 -17.57 29.08 8.30
C ASP A 99 -17.64 27.53 8.38
N VAL A 100 -16.84 26.92 9.24
CA VAL A 100 -16.79 25.46 9.43
C VAL A 100 -17.89 25.00 10.39
N LEU A 101 -18.97 24.44 9.84
CA LEU A 101 -20.06 23.85 10.64
C LEU A 101 -19.63 22.63 11.47
N GLY A 102 -18.63 21.88 11.00
CA GLY A 102 -18.11 20.70 11.68
C GLY A 102 -17.10 19.93 10.83
N THR A 103 -16.37 19.01 11.46
CA THR A 103 -15.42 18.13 10.76
C THR A 103 -15.76 16.67 11.03
N ILE A 104 -15.72 15.84 9.99
CA ILE A 104 -15.80 14.38 10.10
C ILE A 104 -14.39 13.83 9.87
N ARG A 105 -13.91 12.99 10.77
CA ARG A 105 -12.59 12.34 10.66
C ARG A 105 -12.77 10.83 10.70
N GLY A 106 -12.43 10.17 9.59
CA GLY A 106 -12.30 8.73 9.51
C GLY A 106 -10.84 8.30 9.66
N GLY A 107 -10.61 7.10 10.17
CA GLY A 107 -9.28 6.53 10.30
C GLY A 107 -9.30 5.21 11.06
N ASP A 108 -8.17 4.50 11.01
CA ASP A 108 -7.97 3.24 11.72
C ASP A 108 -6.58 3.24 12.37
N ARG A 109 -6.53 3.07 13.70
CA ARG A 109 -5.29 3.06 14.49
C ARG A 109 -4.47 1.78 14.28
N GLN A 110 -5.12 0.74 13.76
CA GLN A 110 -4.53 -0.56 13.45
C GLN A 110 -4.04 -0.67 12.00
N GLN A 111 -4.13 0.41 11.21
CA GLN A 111 -3.55 0.51 9.88
C GLN A 111 -2.44 1.58 9.86
N LEU A 112 -1.87 1.83 8.67
CA LEU A 112 -0.65 2.63 8.52
C LEU A 112 -0.73 4.02 9.17
N PRO A 113 0.28 4.41 9.97
CA PRO A 113 0.38 5.75 10.51
C PRO A 113 0.99 6.71 9.47
N PRO A 114 0.90 8.03 9.70
CA PRO A 114 1.73 9.00 9.00
C PRO A 114 3.23 8.62 9.07
N LEU A 115 3.92 8.76 7.94
CA LEU A 115 5.37 8.57 7.88
C LEU A 115 6.08 9.81 8.45
N ALA A 116 6.85 9.63 9.51
CA ALA A 116 7.59 10.70 10.18
C ALA A 116 9.10 10.45 10.12
N VAL A 117 9.70 10.79 8.98
CA VAL A 117 11.15 10.67 8.73
C VAL A 117 11.88 11.96 9.11
N THR A 118 13.13 11.85 9.56
CA THR A 118 14.04 13.00 9.75
C THR A 118 14.94 13.21 8.55
N ALA A 119 15.25 14.48 8.25
CA ALA A 119 16.30 14.88 7.32
C ALA A 119 17.68 14.95 8.03
N SER A 120 18.00 13.97 8.87
CA SER A 120 19.23 13.95 9.69
C SER A 120 20.32 13.08 9.05
N GLU A 121 21.59 13.42 9.28
CA GLU A 121 22.76 12.60 8.95
C GLU A 121 22.82 11.28 9.75
N VAL A 122 22.06 11.19 10.84
CA VAL A 122 21.80 9.94 11.56
C VAL A 122 20.42 9.44 11.16
N PRO A 123 20.32 8.44 10.28
CA PRO A 123 19.06 7.80 9.94
C PRO A 123 18.37 7.30 11.22
N GLY A 124 17.10 7.68 11.39
CA GLY A 124 16.20 7.01 12.34
C GLY A 124 16.09 7.68 13.70
N TYR A 125 16.87 8.74 13.93
CA TYR A 125 16.70 9.57 15.13
C TYR A 125 15.85 10.79 14.81
N ASN A 126 14.54 10.62 14.97
CA ASN A 126 13.57 11.70 15.08
C ASN A 126 13.07 11.75 16.51
N GLU A 127 13.61 12.65 17.32
CA GLU A 127 13.22 12.83 18.73
C GLU A 127 11.73 13.15 18.92
N PHE A 128 11.08 13.63 17.85
CA PHE A 128 9.63 13.85 17.79
C PHE A 128 8.91 12.87 16.85
N GLY A 129 9.58 11.83 16.34
CA GLY A 129 9.05 10.92 15.33
C GLY A 129 7.81 10.17 15.79
N TYR A 130 7.82 9.74 17.05
CA TYR A 130 6.66 9.11 17.68
C TYR A 130 5.46 10.06 17.77
N GLN A 131 5.71 11.32 18.15
CA GLN A 131 4.70 12.36 18.26
C GLN A 131 4.17 12.74 16.88
N MET A 132 5.04 12.93 15.88
CA MET A 132 4.67 13.28 14.51
C MET A 132 3.96 12.14 13.78
N GLY A 133 4.37 10.90 14.03
CA GLY A 133 3.73 9.68 13.51
C GLY A 133 2.37 9.38 14.16
N ARG A 134 1.98 10.13 15.21
CA ARG A 134 0.62 10.05 15.77
C ARG A 134 -0.30 10.97 14.97
N SER A 135 -1.37 10.41 14.39
CA SER A 135 -2.38 11.21 13.68
C SER A 135 -3.27 12.01 14.64
N LEU A 136 -3.93 13.07 14.15
CA LEU A 136 -4.92 13.79 14.96
C LEU A 136 -6.12 12.90 15.33
N PHE A 137 -6.54 11.99 14.44
CA PHE A 137 -7.55 10.98 14.76
C PHE A 137 -7.13 10.10 15.96
N ASP A 138 -5.88 9.65 15.97
CA ASP A 138 -5.32 8.86 17.08
C ASP A 138 -5.28 9.65 18.39
N ARG A 139 -4.89 10.94 18.32
CA ARG A 139 -4.90 11.84 19.49
C ARG A 139 -6.31 11.99 20.07
N LEU A 140 -7.30 12.32 19.23
CA LEU A 140 -8.69 12.50 19.67
C LEU A 140 -9.26 11.23 20.32
N ARG A 141 -9.01 10.06 19.71
CA ARG A 141 -9.43 8.76 20.28
C ARG A 141 -8.81 8.50 21.66
N ARG A 142 -7.53 8.83 21.84
CA ARG A 142 -6.81 8.71 23.13
C ARG A 142 -7.31 9.69 24.18
N SER A 143 -7.71 10.89 23.76
CA SER A 143 -8.36 11.89 24.60
C SER A 143 -9.83 11.59 24.88
N GLN A 144 -10.31 10.37 24.59
CA GLN A 144 -11.69 9.92 24.80
C GLN A 144 -12.73 10.78 24.07
N PHE A 145 -12.35 11.41 22.95
CA PHE A 145 -13.31 12.12 22.11
C PHE A 145 -14.36 11.15 21.56
N PRO A 146 -15.67 11.52 21.54
CA PRO A 146 -16.73 10.66 21.03
C PRO A 146 -16.45 10.20 19.60
N PHE A 147 -16.68 8.92 19.34
CA PHE A 147 -16.46 8.31 18.03
C PHE A 147 -17.46 7.18 17.80
N THR A 148 -17.72 6.89 16.54
CA THR A 148 -18.51 5.73 16.12
C THR A 148 -17.57 4.69 15.55
N LEU A 149 -17.68 3.45 16.04
CA LEU A 149 -17.00 2.30 15.44
C LEU A 149 -17.86 1.76 14.29
N VAL A 150 -17.31 1.69 13.08
CA VAL A 150 -17.92 0.96 11.96
C VAL A 150 -17.42 -0.47 12.03
N SER A 151 -18.20 -1.35 12.67
CA SER A 151 -17.82 -2.74 12.92
C SER A 151 -18.14 -3.68 11.75
N GLU A 152 -19.10 -3.32 10.91
CA GLU A 152 -19.54 -4.17 9.81
C GLU A 152 -18.62 -4.03 8.59
N GLN A 153 -18.14 -5.15 8.06
CA GLN A 153 -17.24 -5.21 6.91
C GLN A 153 -17.96 -5.79 5.68
N HIS A 154 -17.67 -5.24 4.50
CA HIS A 154 -18.32 -5.58 3.23
C HIS A 154 -17.35 -6.09 2.15
N ARG A 155 -16.07 -6.32 2.49
CA ARG A 155 -15.00 -6.62 1.52
C ARG A 155 -14.68 -8.11 1.47
N MET A 156 -14.19 -8.62 2.59
CA MET A 156 -13.54 -9.92 2.69
C MET A 156 -14.59 -11.00 2.86
N GLN A 157 -14.43 -12.13 2.18
CA GLN A 157 -15.15 -13.34 2.57
C GLN A 157 -14.89 -13.68 4.05
N PRO A 158 -15.85 -14.28 4.77
CA PRO A 158 -15.75 -14.56 6.21
C PRO A 158 -14.50 -15.33 6.64
N ARG A 159 -13.98 -16.22 5.79
CA ARG A 159 -12.76 -16.98 6.13
C ARG A 159 -11.53 -16.08 6.18
N LEU A 160 -11.47 -15.06 5.32
CA LEU A 160 -10.37 -14.10 5.26
C LEU A 160 -10.43 -13.10 6.42
N SER A 161 -11.64 -12.62 6.75
CA SER A 161 -11.84 -11.65 7.84
C SER A 161 -11.65 -12.24 9.24
N LYS A 162 -11.76 -13.57 9.40
CA LYS A 162 -11.67 -14.25 10.70
C LYS A 162 -10.39 -13.91 11.46
N PHE A 163 -9.23 -13.95 10.80
CA PHE A 163 -7.95 -13.66 11.46
C PHE A 163 -7.81 -12.17 11.83
N PRO A 164 -7.94 -11.20 10.91
CA PRO A 164 -7.86 -9.78 11.27
C PRO A 164 -8.90 -9.39 12.33
N SER A 165 -10.13 -9.92 12.24
CA SER A 165 -11.17 -9.71 13.25
C SER A 165 -10.69 -10.15 14.63
N ALA A 166 -10.24 -11.39 14.77
CA ALA A 166 -9.83 -11.95 16.06
C ALA A 166 -8.56 -11.29 16.62
N PHE A 167 -7.50 -11.19 15.80
CA PHE A 167 -6.18 -10.75 16.24
C PHE A 167 -6.09 -9.22 16.36
N THR A 168 -6.49 -8.49 15.33
CA THR A 168 -6.22 -7.05 15.20
C THR A 168 -7.36 -6.19 15.75
N TYR A 169 -8.60 -6.66 15.59
CA TYR A 169 -9.82 -5.94 15.99
C TYR A 169 -10.57 -6.57 17.17
N TYR A 170 -9.96 -7.52 17.87
CA TYR A 170 -10.48 -8.13 19.11
C TYR A 170 -11.91 -8.70 18.97
N GLY A 171 -12.20 -9.33 17.84
CA GLY A 171 -13.50 -9.93 17.52
C GLY A 171 -14.61 -8.93 17.22
N LYS A 172 -14.31 -7.64 17.06
CA LYS A 172 -15.32 -6.58 16.85
C LYS A 172 -15.72 -6.38 15.39
N MET A 173 -15.04 -7.02 14.45
CA MET A 173 -15.39 -6.95 13.02
C MET A 173 -16.46 -8.00 12.70
N ILE A 174 -17.56 -7.56 12.10
CA ILE A 174 -18.74 -8.37 11.78
C ILE A 174 -18.90 -8.43 10.26
N ASP A 175 -19.04 -9.62 9.69
CA ASP A 175 -19.23 -9.79 8.26
C ASP A 175 -20.67 -9.45 7.83
N ASN A 176 -20.81 -8.50 6.90
CA ASN A 176 -22.11 -8.29 6.24
C ASN A 176 -22.47 -9.51 5.37
N PRO A 177 -23.76 -9.88 5.24
CA PRO A 177 -24.19 -10.95 4.34
C PRO A 177 -23.70 -10.83 2.89
N SER A 178 -23.44 -9.61 2.38
CA SER A 178 -22.91 -9.35 1.04
C SER A 178 -21.55 -9.98 0.78
N THR A 179 -20.79 -10.31 1.84
CA THR A 179 -19.45 -10.90 1.73
C THR A 179 -19.46 -12.39 1.43
N ARG A 180 -20.63 -13.04 1.56
CA ARG A 180 -20.83 -14.48 1.30
C ARG A 180 -21.15 -14.80 -0.16
N VAL A 181 -21.20 -13.79 -1.01
CA VAL A 181 -21.48 -13.93 -2.45
C VAL A 181 -20.24 -13.55 -3.25
N PRO A 182 -19.15 -14.34 -3.18
CA PRO A 182 -18.06 -14.11 -4.09
C PRO A 182 -18.47 -14.51 -5.51
N ASP A 183 -18.15 -13.67 -6.48
CA ASP A 183 -18.19 -14.00 -7.92
C ASP A 183 -17.22 -15.15 -8.30
N VAL A 184 -16.57 -15.76 -7.30
CA VAL A 184 -15.53 -16.79 -7.46
C VAL A 184 -15.89 -18.01 -6.64
N ASN A 185 -16.26 -19.08 -7.33
CA ASN A 185 -16.51 -20.38 -6.72
C ASN A 185 -15.19 -21.12 -6.52
N PHE A 186 -14.52 -20.88 -5.39
CA PHE A 186 -13.38 -21.68 -4.98
C PHE A 186 -13.86 -23.01 -4.40
N LYS A 187 -13.13 -24.12 -4.66
CA LYS A 187 -13.30 -25.32 -3.82
C LYS A 187 -13.01 -24.90 -2.38
N SER A 188 -13.83 -25.34 -1.42
CA SER A 188 -13.71 -24.98 0.00
C SER A 188 -12.26 -25.08 0.50
N GLY A 189 -11.75 -23.98 1.07
CA GLY A 189 -10.38 -23.87 1.59
C GLY A 189 -9.37 -23.24 0.62
N MET A 190 -9.67 -23.16 -0.68
CA MET A 190 -8.77 -22.55 -1.66
C MET A 190 -8.78 -21.02 -1.67
N GLU A 191 -9.74 -20.41 -0.98
CA GLU A 191 -9.78 -18.96 -0.77
C GLU A 191 -8.63 -18.46 0.13
N LEU A 192 -8.03 -19.33 0.97
CA LEU A 192 -6.94 -18.97 1.86
C LEU A 192 -5.90 -20.10 1.93
N ILE A 193 -4.73 -19.87 1.33
CA ILE A 193 -3.63 -20.86 1.30
C ILE A 193 -2.30 -20.17 1.66
N GLY A 194 -1.48 -20.86 2.44
CA GLY A 194 -0.07 -20.55 2.62
C GLY A 194 0.80 -21.36 1.64
N VAL A 195 1.77 -20.73 1.00
CA VAL A 195 2.76 -21.36 0.13
C VAL A 195 4.11 -21.21 0.82
N ASN A 196 4.61 -22.32 1.35
CA ASN A 196 5.90 -22.40 2.02
C ASN A 196 7.00 -22.69 0.99
N VAL A 197 7.76 -21.67 0.62
CA VAL A 197 8.90 -21.79 -0.29
C VAL A 197 10.13 -22.22 0.52
N MET A 198 10.35 -23.53 0.60
CA MET A 198 11.28 -24.18 1.53
C MET A 198 12.75 -23.85 1.26
N ASP A 199 13.09 -23.49 0.03
CA ASP A 199 14.43 -23.12 -0.44
C ASP A 199 14.56 -21.62 -0.73
N GLY A 200 13.60 -20.80 -0.25
CA GLY A 200 13.64 -19.36 -0.42
C GLY A 200 14.52 -18.69 0.63
N GLU A 201 15.54 -17.98 0.17
CA GLU A 201 16.45 -17.21 1.02
C GLU A 201 16.31 -15.71 0.73
N THR A 202 16.32 -14.92 1.80
CA THR A 202 16.22 -13.46 1.71
C THR A 202 17.58 -12.83 1.43
N VAL A 203 17.67 -12.10 0.32
CA VAL A 203 18.82 -11.26 0.00
C VAL A 203 18.52 -9.82 0.37
N VAL A 204 19.44 -9.18 1.09
CA VAL A 204 19.37 -7.76 1.47
C VAL A 204 20.31 -6.96 0.57
N ASN A 205 19.79 -5.89 -0.04
CA ASN A 205 20.59 -4.95 -0.81
C ASN A 205 21.39 -4.04 0.14
N ASP A 206 22.72 -4.06 0.04
CA ASP A 206 23.59 -3.28 0.94
C ASP A 206 23.34 -1.77 0.89
N ARG A 207 22.97 -1.24 -0.28
CA ARG A 207 22.75 0.21 -0.49
C ARG A 207 21.37 0.65 -0.04
N THR A 208 20.34 -0.08 -0.44
CA THR A 208 18.94 0.33 -0.22
C THR A 208 18.33 -0.27 1.03
N ARG A 209 18.96 -1.29 1.62
CA ARG A 209 18.42 -2.16 2.67
C ARG A 209 17.10 -2.86 2.30
N SER A 210 16.68 -2.76 1.03
CA SER A 210 15.52 -3.48 0.52
C SER A 210 15.84 -4.97 0.42
N ARG A 211 14.81 -5.79 0.59
CA ARG A 211 14.93 -7.25 0.53
C ARG A 211 14.35 -7.82 -0.75
N SER A 212 14.82 -8.99 -1.13
CA SER A 212 14.31 -9.78 -2.25
C SER A 212 14.51 -11.26 -2.00
N ASN A 213 13.65 -12.10 -2.58
CA ASN A 213 13.72 -13.55 -2.49
C ASN A 213 13.34 -14.13 -3.86
N LEU A 214 14.34 -14.65 -4.58
CA LEU A 214 14.18 -15.09 -5.97
C LEU A 214 13.39 -16.40 -6.09
N ALA A 215 13.49 -17.27 -5.09
CA ALA A 215 12.70 -18.51 -5.06
C ALA A 215 11.21 -18.19 -4.96
N ASN A 216 10.83 -17.25 -4.07
CA ASN A 216 9.45 -16.76 -3.97
C ASN A 216 8.95 -16.22 -5.31
N VAL A 217 9.75 -15.36 -5.97
CA VAL A 217 9.39 -14.83 -7.30
C VAL A 217 9.17 -15.96 -8.30
N THR A 218 10.02 -16.98 -8.31
CA THR A 218 9.92 -18.11 -9.24
C THR A 218 8.59 -18.84 -9.06
N ILE A 219 8.31 -19.30 -7.84
CA ILE A 219 7.08 -20.01 -7.50
C ILE A 219 5.84 -19.17 -7.79
N VAL A 220 5.84 -17.89 -7.39
CA VAL A 220 4.69 -17.01 -7.62
C VAL A 220 4.45 -16.77 -9.09
N MET A 221 5.51 -16.59 -9.90
CA MET A 221 5.35 -16.39 -11.34
C MET A 221 4.86 -17.64 -12.06
N GLU A 222 5.29 -18.84 -11.64
CA GLU A 222 4.74 -20.12 -12.14
C GLU A 222 3.25 -20.27 -11.79
N LEU A 223 2.88 -19.93 -10.56
CA LEU A 223 1.48 -19.91 -10.12
C LEU A 223 0.65 -18.92 -10.95
N VAL A 224 1.13 -17.69 -11.14
CA VAL A 224 0.45 -16.69 -11.96
C VAL A 224 0.29 -17.18 -13.40
N GLU A 225 1.32 -17.74 -14.01
CA GLU A 225 1.23 -18.32 -15.35
C GLU A 225 0.16 -19.43 -15.41
N PHE A 226 0.14 -20.33 -14.42
CA PHE A 226 -0.87 -21.38 -14.33
C PHE A 226 -2.29 -20.80 -14.24
N LEU A 227 -2.50 -19.82 -13.37
CA LEU A 227 -3.82 -19.19 -13.16
C LEU A 227 -4.31 -18.44 -14.41
N LEU A 228 -3.40 -17.75 -15.11
CA LEU A 228 -3.72 -17.06 -16.37
C LEU A 228 -4.07 -18.04 -17.48
N ARG A 229 -3.29 -19.12 -17.67
CA ARG A 229 -3.56 -20.15 -18.70
C ARG A 229 -4.87 -20.90 -18.48
N ARG A 230 -5.37 -20.94 -17.26
CA ARG A 230 -6.63 -21.59 -16.87
C ARG A 230 -7.82 -20.63 -16.82
N ASP A 231 -7.64 -19.38 -17.25
CA ASP A 231 -8.66 -18.32 -17.19
C ASP A 231 -9.23 -18.06 -15.79
N VAL A 232 -8.51 -18.45 -14.72
CA VAL A 232 -9.01 -18.30 -13.34
C VAL A 232 -9.16 -16.83 -12.98
N LEU A 233 -8.21 -16.00 -13.42
CA LEU A 233 -8.18 -14.55 -13.14
C LEU A 233 -9.01 -13.72 -14.11
N LYS A 234 -9.62 -14.34 -15.14
CA LYS A 234 -10.41 -13.63 -16.15
C LYS A 234 -11.58 -12.90 -15.50
N GLY A 235 -11.70 -11.61 -15.82
CA GLY A 235 -12.74 -10.72 -15.29
C GLY A 235 -12.59 -10.36 -13.82
N LYS A 236 -11.43 -10.65 -13.19
CA LYS A 236 -11.18 -10.44 -11.77
C LYS A 236 -9.99 -9.52 -11.57
N THR A 237 -10.09 -8.66 -10.56
CA THR A 237 -8.95 -7.84 -10.13
C THR A 237 -7.95 -8.72 -9.37
N SER A 238 -6.69 -8.68 -9.78
CA SER A 238 -5.63 -9.53 -9.21
C SER A 238 -4.38 -8.71 -8.92
N THR A 239 -3.79 -8.88 -7.74
CA THR A 239 -2.60 -8.14 -7.32
C THR A 239 -1.60 -9.00 -6.54
N ILE A 240 -0.32 -8.91 -6.89
CA ILE A 240 0.80 -9.33 -6.06
C ILE A 240 1.17 -8.17 -5.12
N ILE A 241 1.12 -8.42 -3.82
CA ILE A 241 1.57 -7.50 -2.79
C ILE A 241 2.90 -8.00 -2.24
N THR A 242 3.88 -7.12 -2.16
CA THR A 242 5.14 -7.40 -1.47
C THR A 242 5.53 -6.26 -0.52
N THR A 243 6.30 -6.57 0.50
CA THR A 243 6.79 -5.61 1.49
C THR A 243 7.95 -4.75 0.99
N TYR A 244 8.71 -5.21 -0.02
CA TYR A 244 9.98 -4.59 -0.40
C TYR A 244 10.04 -4.14 -1.87
N ALA A 245 10.70 -3.01 -2.12
CA ALA A 245 10.79 -2.39 -3.44
C ALA A 245 11.64 -3.23 -4.43
N ASP A 246 12.73 -3.84 -3.97
CA ASP A 246 13.57 -4.69 -4.82
C ASP A 246 12.83 -5.98 -5.22
N GLN A 247 12.05 -6.59 -4.33
CA GLN A 247 11.14 -7.68 -4.69
C GLN A 247 10.10 -7.25 -5.73
N LYS A 248 9.49 -6.06 -5.57
CA LYS A 248 8.56 -5.51 -6.57
C LYS A 248 9.21 -5.37 -7.95
N LYS A 249 10.46 -4.91 -8.03
CA LYS A 249 11.20 -4.79 -9.30
C LYS A 249 11.41 -6.16 -9.96
N LEU A 250 11.74 -7.20 -9.18
CA LEU A 250 11.89 -8.57 -9.70
C LEU A 250 10.56 -9.08 -10.28
N TYR A 251 9.46 -8.90 -9.56
CA TYR A 251 8.13 -9.24 -10.07
C TYR A 251 7.80 -8.51 -11.37
N ILE A 252 8.03 -7.19 -11.44
CA ILE A 252 7.73 -6.40 -12.65
C ILE A 252 8.51 -6.97 -13.85
N ARG A 253 9.81 -7.22 -13.68
CA ARG A 253 10.67 -7.76 -14.74
C ARG A 253 10.18 -9.13 -15.23
N ARG A 254 9.84 -10.05 -14.31
CA ARG A 254 9.36 -11.39 -14.69
C ARG A 254 7.95 -11.35 -15.27
N MET A 255 7.09 -10.44 -14.80
CA MET A 255 5.74 -10.23 -15.33
C MET A 255 5.76 -9.67 -16.75
N MET A 256 6.68 -8.77 -17.08
CA MET A 256 6.86 -8.26 -18.45
C MET A 256 7.22 -9.40 -19.43
N LYS A 257 8.18 -10.27 -19.05
CA LYS A 257 8.52 -11.46 -19.84
C LYS A 257 7.32 -12.40 -19.99
N LEU A 258 6.52 -12.58 -18.94
CA LEU A 258 5.33 -13.44 -18.98
C LEU A 258 4.23 -12.84 -19.87
N SER A 259 4.02 -11.53 -19.83
CA SER A 259 3.09 -10.78 -20.68
C SER A 259 3.41 -10.99 -22.16
N GLU A 260 4.69 -10.88 -22.54
CA GLU A 260 5.16 -11.18 -23.90
C GLU A 260 4.94 -12.64 -24.27
N LYS A 261 5.34 -13.58 -23.39
CA LYS A 261 5.19 -15.03 -23.58
C LYS A 261 3.74 -15.46 -23.82
N LEU A 262 2.79 -14.85 -23.10
CA LEU A 262 1.37 -15.16 -23.19
C LEU A 262 0.61 -14.28 -24.19
N SER A 263 1.25 -13.24 -24.74
CA SER A 263 0.62 -12.23 -25.60
C SER A 263 -0.60 -11.56 -24.93
N ILE A 264 -0.48 -11.24 -23.65
CA ILE A 264 -1.50 -10.52 -22.85
C ILE A 264 -1.00 -9.09 -22.65
N ALA A 265 -1.87 -8.09 -22.86
CA ALA A 265 -1.51 -6.69 -22.66
C ALA A 265 -1.11 -6.42 -21.21
N TRP A 266 -0.13 -5.53 -20.99
CA TRP A 266 0.40 -5.23 -19.65
C TRP A 266 -0.70 -4.79 -18.66
N GLU A 267 -1.68 -4.02 -19.12
CA GLU A 267 -2.83 -3.56 -18.34
C GLU A 267 -3.76 -4.67 -17.86
N ASP A 268 -3.79 -5.80 -18.56
CA ASP A 268 -4.57 -7.00 -18.23
C ASP A 268 -3.79 -7.99 -17.37
N MET A 269 -2.49 -7.76 -17.14
CA MET A 269 -1.67 -8.59 -16.27
C MET A 269 -1.99 -8.36 -14.78
N VAL A 270 -1.56 -9.30 -13.93
CA VAL A 270 -1.66 -9.17 -12.47
C VAL A 270 -0.89 -7.93 -12.01
N LYS A 271 -1.56 -7.04 -11.26
CA LYS A 271 -0.95 -5.82 -10.73
C LYS A 271 0.13 -6.15 -9.70
N ILE A 272 1.14 -5.29 -9.57
CA ILE A 272 2.23 -5.48 -8.61
C ILE A 272 2.36 -4.23 -7.75
N ALA A 273 2.20 -4.39 -6.44
CA ALA A 273 2.11 -3.29 -5.49
C ALA A 273 2.94 -3.57 -4.23
N THR A 274 3.34 -2.50 -3.55
CA THR A 274 3.83 -2.61 -2.17
C THR A 274 2.66 -2.53 -1.20
N VAL A 275 2.85 -3.03 0.04
CA VAL A 275 1.83 -2.92 1.11
C VAL A 275 1.34 -1.47 1.28
N ASP A 276 2.27 -0.52 1.39
CA ASP A 276 1.95 0.89 1.59
C ASP A 276 1.11 1.47 0.42
N SER A 277 1.40 1.06 -0.83
CA SER A 277 0.62 1.49 -2.01
C SER A 277 -0.77 0.85 -2.12
N MET A 278 -1.05 -0.20 -1.33
CA MET A 278 -2.35 -0.88 -1.32
C MET A 278 -3.30 -0.34 -0.25
N GLN A 279 -2.89 0.64 0.55
CA GLN A 279 -3.78 1.26 1.52
C GLN A 279 -4.96 1.93 0.79
N GLY A 280 -6.18 1.50 1.13
CA GLY A 280 -7.41 1.98 0.47
C GLY A 280 -7.77 1.29 -0.85
N HIS A 281 -6.89 0.42 -1.37
CA HIS A 281 -7.18 -0.43 -2.52
C HIS A 281 -7.60 -1.84 -2.07
N GLU A 282 -8.23 -2.58 -2.98
CA GLU A 282 -8.64 -3.98 -2.80
C GLU A 282 -8.56 -4.71 -4.14
N ALA A 283 -8.51 -6.04 -4.10
CA ALA A 283 -8.60 -6.89 -5.27
C ALA A 283 -9.32 -8.21 -4.95
N ASP A 284 -9.89 -8.85 -5.95
CA ASP A 284 -10.56 -10.14 -5.81
C ASP A 284 -9.57 -11.22 -5.40
N PHE A 285 -8.37 -11.20 -6.01
CA PHE A 285 -7.30 -12.16 -5.79
C PHE A 285 -6.01 -11.45 -5.35
N ILE A 286 -5.48 -11.82 -4.19
CA ILE A 286 -4.21 -11.30 -3.67
C ILE A 286 -3.21 -12.43 -3.50
N ILE A 287 -2.01 -12.24 -4.04
CA ILE A 287 -0.81 -13.00 -3.64
C ILE A 287 0.04 -12.09 -2.78
N LEU A 288 0.15 -12.40 -1.50
CA LEU A 288 0.94 -11.65 -0.52
C LEU A 288 2.26 -12.36 -0.29
N ASP A 289 3.35 -11.75 -0.74
CA ASP A 289 4.71 -12.27 -0.54
C ASP A 289 5.43 -11.49 0.57
N TRP A 290 5.68 -12.18 1.68
CA TRP A 290 6.37 -11.62 2.83
C TRP A 290 7.86 -11.44 2.61
N VAL A 291 8.45 -12.12 1.61
CA VAL A 291 9.87 -12.12 1.23
C VAL A 291 10.80 -12.76 2.26
N VAL A 292 10.49 -12.61 3.56
CA VAL A 292 11.31 -13.02 4.70
C VAL A 292 11.32 -14.53 4.95
N ASP A 293 12.44 -15.00 5.45
CA ASP A 293 12.77 -16.41 5.72
C ASP A 293 13.11 -16.69 7.19
N SER A 294 13.05 -15.68 8.04
CA SER A 294 13.34 -15.78 9.47
C SER A 294 12.46 -14.83 10.26
N GLY A 295 12.00 -15.30 11.41
CA GLY A 295 11.19 -14.52 12.34
C GLY A 295 12.00 -13.71 13.35
N GLU A 296 13.33 -13.80 13.30
CA GLU A 296 14.21 -13.00 14.14
C GLU A 296 13.93 -11.51 13.96
N LYS A 297 14.09 -10.73 15.04
CA LYS A 297 13.67 -9.33 15.06
C LYS A 297 14.35 -8.49 13.97
N SER A 298 15.67 -8.60 13.87
CA SER A 298 16.48 -7.94 12.83
C SER A 298 16.17 -8.42 11.41
N GLU A 299 15.47 -9.54 11.25
CA GLU A 299 15.27 -10.20 9.96
C GLU A 299 13.85 -10.02 9.41
N LEU A 300 12.85 -9.73 10.24
CA LEU A 300 11.52 -9.38 9.73
C LEU A 300 11.49 -8.02 9.01
N GLY A 301 12.33 -7.05 9.43
CA GLY A 301 12.31 -5.68 8.88
C GLY A 301 10.90 -5.08 8.81
N PHE A 302 10.52 -4.54 7.65
CA PHE A 302 9.19 -3.95 7.40
C PHE A 302 8.01 -4.90 7.63
N ALA A 303 8.23 -6.22 7.55
CA ALA A 303 7.18 -7.20 7.81
C ALA A 303 6.82 -7.34 9.30
N SER A 304 7.63 -6.78 10.21
CA SER A 304 7.37 -6.80 11.66
C SER A 304 6.30 -5.82 12.12
N ASP A 305 5.91 -4.86 11.29
CA ASP A 305 4.90 -3.86 11.62
C ASP A 305 3.49 -4.45 11.47
N ASN A 306 2.81 -4.68 12.59
CA ASN A 306 1.45 -5.24 12.62
C ASN A 306 0.44 -4.40 11.82
N ARG A 307 0.63 -3.08 11.70
CA ARG A 307 -0.27 -2.24 10.89
C ARG A 307 -0.11 -2.50 9.40
N ARG A 308 1.13 -2.74 8.95
CA ARG A 308 1.41 -3.19 7.57
C ARG A 308 0.85 -4.58 7.34
N ALA A 309 1.01 -5.46 8.32
CA ALA A 309 0.48 -6.81 8.22
C ALA A 309 -1.05 -6.81 8.06
N ASN A 310 -1.74 -6.07 8.93
CA ASN A 310 -3.19 -5.88 8.84
C ASN A 310 -3.62 -5.27 7.49
N VAL A 311 -2.92 -4.24 6.99
CA VAL A 311 -3.22 -3.69 5.66
C VAL A 311 -3.10 -4.79 4.60
N ALA A 312 -1.98 -5.52 4.56
CA ALA A 312 -1.73 -6.56 3.57
C ALA A 312 -2.77 -7.69 3.60
N LEU A 313 -3.09 -8.20 4.80
CA LEU A 313 -4.04 -9.30 5.01
C LEU A 313 -5.49 -8.90 4.68
N THR A 314 -5.83 -7.61 4.74
CA THR A 314 -7.21 -7.13 4.51
C THR A 314 -7.46 -6.60 3.10
N ARG A 315 -6.56 -6.83 2.12
CA ARG A 315 -6.73 -6.35 0.73
C ARG A 315 -7.56 -7.29 -0.16
N ALA A 316 -7.61 -8.58 0.18
CA ALA A 316 -8.31 -9.59 -0.62
C ALA A 316 -9.82 -9.53 -0.40
N ARG A 317 -10.61 -9.60 -1.47
CA ARG A 317 -12.07 -9.81 -1.38
C ARG A 317 -12.40 -11.28 -1.33
N ALA A 318 -11.84 -12.07 -2.26
CA ALA A 318 -12.25 -13.46 -2.48
C ALA A 318 -11.14 -14.49 -2.25
N CYS A 319 -9.88 -14.19 -2.55
CA CYS A 319 -8.77 -15.13 -2.33
C CYS A 319 -7.50 -14.44 -1.88
N LEU A 320 -6.84 -15.05 -0.89
CA LEU A 320 -5.55 -14.65 -0.35
C LEU A 320 -4.59 -15.85 -0.37
N ILE A 321 -3.53 -15.73 -1.17
CA ILE A 321 -2.40 -16.65 -1.15
C ILE A 321 -1.25 -15.96 -0.43
N VAL A 322 -0.69 -16.62 0.58
CA VAL A 322 0.37 -16.05 1.44
C VAL A 322 1.65 -16.81 1.18
N VAL A 323 2.70 -16.11 0.79
CA VAL A 323 4.00 -16.70 0.42
C VAL A 323 5.02 -16.30 1.46
N ALA A 324 5.70 -17.29 2.04
CA ALA A 324 6.81 -17.12 2.97
C ALA A 324 7.70 -18.36 2.95
N ASN A 325 8.83 -18.31 3.64
CA ASN A 325 9.55 -19.51 4.04
C ASN A 325 9.15 -19.88 5.47
N GLY A 326 8.76 -21.13 5.69
CA GLY A 326 8.27 -21.65 6.96
C GLY A 326 9.28 -21.57 8.10
N ALA A 327 10.58 -21.45 7.79
CA ALA A 327 11.63 -21.13 8.75
C ALA A 327 11.41 -19.79 9.48
N ILE A 328 10.49 -18.94 9.00
CA ILE A 328 10.04 -17.75 9.71
C ILE A 328 9.51 -18.05 11.12
N LEU A 329 9.10 -19.29 11.43
CA LEU A 329 8.69 -19.70 12.78
C LEU A 329 9.83 -20.24 13.66
N ASN A 330 11.05 -20.38 13.13
CA ASN A 330 12.21 -20.91 13.86
C ASN A 330 12.83 -19.83 14.77
N ASN A 331 12.05 -19.33 15.71
CA ASN A 331 12.42 -18.31 16.69
C ASN A 331 11.57 -18.48 17.96
N ASP A 332 11.87 -17.74 19.01
CA ASP A 332 11.17 -17.81 20.30
C ASP A 332 10.17 -16.66 20.53
N ARG A 333 9.86 -15.86 19.51
CA ARG A 333 8.99 -14.67 19.64
C ARG A 333 7.51 -15.01 19.80
N LEU A 334 7.12 -16.25 19.51
CA LEU A 334 5.79 -16.79 19.82
C LEU A 334 5.76 -17.55 21.16
N SER A 335 6.86 -17.59 21.91
CA SER A 335 6.88 -18.28 23.21
C SER A 335 6.16 -17.47 24.29
N GLU A 336 5.36 -18.15 25.11
CA GLU A 336 4.62 -17.55 26.24
C GLU A 336 5.55 -16.94 27.31
N ASN A 337 6.82 -17.35 27.33
CA ASN A 337 7.81 -16.93 28.33
C ASN A 337 8.50 -15.59 28.02
N LYS A 338 8.24 -14.97 26.85
CA LYS A 338 8.78 -13.66 26.51
C LYS A 338 7.72 -12.56 26.66
N PRO A 339 7.95 -11.53 27.48
CA PRO A 339 7.10 -10.36 27.52
C PRO A 339 7.33 -9.53 26.25
N LEU A 340 6.54 -9.79 25.21
CA LEU A 340 6.35 -8.88 24.09
C LEU A 340 4.88 -8.48 24.10
N ASP A 341 4.59 -7.19 24.26
CA ASP A 341 3.22 -6.67 24.45
C ASP A 341 2.25 -7.07 23.32
N VAL A 342 2.76 -7.39 22.11
CA VAL A 342 2.00 -8.00 21.03
C VAL A 342 2.94 -8.84 20.15
N HIS A 343 2.58 -10.08 19.84
CA HIS A 343 3.32 -10.89 18.86
C HIS A 343 3.27 -10.27 17.46
N PRO A 344 4.32 -10.43 16.62
CA PRO A 344 4.27 -9.98 15.23
C PRO A 344 3.15 -10.69 14.48
N GLU A 345 2.23 -9.91 13.90
CA GLU A 345 1.01 -10.39 13.25
C GLU A 345 1.32 -11.36 12.11
N ILE A 346 2.41 -11.12 11.37
CA ILE A 346 2.92 -12.05 10.36
C ILE A 346 3.19 -13.45 10.92
N LEU A 347 3.83 -13.56 12.08
CA LEU A 347 4.19 -14.84 12.70
C LEU A 347 2.94 -15.56 13.21
N VAL A 348 2.04 -14.82 13.87
CA VAL A 348 0.78 -15.39 14.39
C VAL A 348 -0.13 -15.81 13.24
N HIS A 349 -0.18 -15.04 12.15
CA HIS A 349 -0.94 -15.40 10.97
C HIS A 349 -0.39 -16.65 10.30
N TRP A 350 0.93 -16.71 10.09
CA TRP A 350 1.57 -17.87 9.49
C TRP A 350 1.37 -19.13 10.35
N GLN A 351 1.56 -19.03 11.68
CA GLN A 351 1.26 -20.12 12.61
C GLN A 351 -0.22 -20.55 12.54
N SER A 352 -1.16 -19.61 12.38
CA SER A 352 -2.58 -19.90 12.21
C SER A 352 -2.87 -20.68 10.93
N LEU A 353 -2.19 -20.37 9.82
CA LEU A 353 -2.30 -21.14 8.56
C LEU A 353 -1.77 -22.57 8.75
N VAL A 354 -0.62 -22.72 9.42
CA VAL A 354 -0.03 -24.04 9.74
C VAL A 354 -0.99 -24.87 10.61
N ASN A 355 -1.53 -24.28 11.69
CA ASN A 355 -2.44 -24.96 12.61
C ASN A 355 -3.75 -25.40 11.94
N GLN A 356 -4.18 -24.69 10.90
CA GLN A 356 -5.37 -25.03 10.11
C GLN A 356 -5.07 -25.97 8.93
N SER A 357 -3.82 -26.44 8.79
CA SER A 357 -3.37 -27.27 7.65
C SER A 357 -3.62 -26.62 6.29
N LEU A 358 -3.40 -25.31 6.19
CA LEU A 358 -3.58 -24.52 4.96
C LEU A 358 -2.27 -24.22 4.24
N VAL A 359 -1.15 -24.78 4.70
CA VAL A 359 0.18 -24.54 4.12
C VAL A 359 0.57 -25.68 3.19
N VAL A 360 1.04 -25.32 2.00
CA VAL A 360 1.58 -26.23 0.99
C VAL A 360 3.07 -25.95 0.83
N ASP A 361 3.88 -27.01 0.97
CA ASP A 361 5.33 -26.93 0.79
C ASP A 361 5.70 -27.02 -0.69
N VAL A 362 6.54 -26.09 -1.13
CA VAL A 362 7.08 -26.03 -2.49
C VAL A 362 8.58 -25.72 -2.45
N ARG A 363 9.27 -26.09 -3.52
CA ARG A 363 10.68 -25.76 -3.75
C ARG A 363 10.81 -25.18 -5.14
N ALA A 364 11.50 -24.06 -5.28
CA ALA A 364 11.82 -23.50 -6.59
C ALA A 364 12.79 -24.41 -7.36
N GLY A 365 13.62 -25.18 -6.64
CA GLY A 365 14.62 -26.08 -7.20
C GLY A 365 15.92 -25.34 -7.57
N LEU A 366 17.03 -26.09 -7.62
CA LEU A 366 18.29 -25.60 -8.18
C LEU A 366 18.03 -25.29 -9.66
N MET A 367 17.95 -24.00 -10.02
CA MET A 367 17.98 -23.58 -11.41
C MET A 367 19.21 -24.22 -12.08
N THR A 368 18.99 -25.20 -12.95
CA THR A 368 20.00 -25.61 -13.92
C THR A 368 20.13 -24.46 -14.91
N SER A 369 21.07 -23.56 -14.62
CA SER A 369 21.75 -22.71 -15.60
C SER A 369 20.87 -22.12 -16.71
N ASP A 370 19.89 -21.29 -16.36
CA ASP A 370 19.58 -20.15 -17.24
C ASP A 370 20.48 -19.00 -16.79
N THR A 371 21.67 -18.97 -17.38
CA THR A 371 22.77 -18.01 -17.15
C THR A 371 22.45 -16.56 -17.54
N ASP A 372 21.18 -16.17 -17.67
CA ASP A 372 20.77 -14.85 -18.13
C ASP A 372 20.43 -13.86 -17.00
N ASP A 373 20.33 -14.31 -15.74
CA ASP A 373 20.10 -13.40 -14.61
C ASP A 373 21.41 -12.83 -14.01
N ALA A 374 22.57 -13.20 -14.58
CA ALA A 374 23.87 -12.60 -14.27
C ALA A 374 24.21 -11.45 -15.24
N TYR A 375 23.27 -10.52 -15.49
CA TYR A 375 23.56 -9.29 -16.21
C TYR A 375 23.53 -8.08 -15.27
N ASN A 376 24.70 -7.43 -15.20
CA ASN A 376 25.05 -6.18 -14.54
C ASN A 376 23.89 -5.28 -14.09
N PHE A 377 24.01 -4.80 -12.84
CA PHE A 377 23.42 -3.56 -12.31
C PHE A 377 23.90 -2.32 -13.10
N GLN A 378 23.70 -2.26 -14.41
CA GLN A 378 23.79 -1.02 -15.17
C GLN A 378 22.38 -0.48 -15.38
N GLU A 379 22.12 0.61 -14.67
CA GLU A 379 20.90 1.39 -14.72
C GLU A 379 20.56 1.76 -16.18
N THR A 380 19.46 1.21 -16.68
CA THR A 380 18.68 1.85 -17.75
C THR A 380 17.46 2.50 -17.08
N PRO A 381 17.22 3.80 -17.29
CA PRO A 381 16.13 4.49 -16.63
C PRO A 381 14.80 3.98 -17.17
N ALA A 382 13.90 3.61 -16.26
CA ALA A 382 12.50 3.39 -16.59
C ALA A 382 11.88 4.71 -17.14
N PRO A 383 10.84 4.63 -17.97
CA PRO A 383 10.11 5.81 -18.42
C PRO A 383 9.61 6.59 -17.20
N THR A 384 9.94 7.88 -17.14
CA THR A 384 9.53 8.79 -16.08
C THR A 384 8.07 9.17 -16.26
N ASP A 385 7.18 8.57 -15.47
CA ASP A 385 5.89 9.18 -15.15
C ASP A 385 6.13 10.26 -14.09
N ASP A 386 6.27 11.51 -14.57
CA ASP A 386 6.36 12.71 -13.75
C ASP A 386 4.99 13.01 -13.11
N ALA A 387 4.76 12.43 -11.93
CA ALA A 387 3.95 13.02 -10.88
C ALA A 387 4.81 13.05 -9.61
N GLY A 388 5.44 14.20 -9.38
CA GLY A 388 6.44 14.42 -8.34
C GLY A 388 5.95 14.06 -6.93
N PHE A 389 6.50 12.97 -6.41
CA PHE A 389 6.86 12.80 -5.00
C PHE A 389 8.23 12.13 -4.99
N MET A 390 9.28 12.89 -4.65
CA MET A 390 10.59 12.31 -4.38
C MET A 390 10.48 11.48 -3.11
N ALA A 391 10.32 10.16 -3.26
CA ALA A 391 10.58 9.21 -2.19
C ALA A 391 12.10 9.04 -2.09
N SER A 392 12.74 9.78 -1.17
CA SER A 392 14.11 9.52 -0.80
C SER A 392 14.18 8.21 -0.01
N THR A 393 14.68 7.17 -0.65
CA THR A 393 15.16 5.95 -0.01
C THR A 393 16.51 6.24 0.65
N THR A 394 16.67 5.98 1.96
CA THR A 394 17.75 5.16 2.57
C THR A 394 17.85 5.33 4.08
N ASP A 395 18.26 4.21 4.70
CA ASP A 395 18.61 3.92 6.09
C ASP A 395 17.53 4.17 7.15
N ASP A 396 17.46 3.29 8.15
CA ASP A 396 16.96 3.56 9.51
C ASP A 396 17.12 2.28 10.36
N GLN A 397 18.01 2.35 11.36
CA GLN A 397 18.09 1.35 12.43
C GLN A 397 16.89 1.51 13.38
N GLU A 398 16.38 0.38 13.87
CA GLU A 398 15.20 0.29 14.75
C GLU A 398 15.36 1.11 16.04
N ASN A 399 14.49 2.11 16.25
CA ASN A 399 14.22 2.67 17.57
C ASN A 399 12.95 2.05 18.16
N ILE A 400 13.16 1.15 19.13
CA ILE A 400 12.13 0.58 19.99
C ILE A 400 11.86 1.61 21.10
N TYR A 401 10.69 2.23 21.10
CA TYR A 401 10.24 2.98 22.27
C TYR A 401 9.60 2.01 23.28
N PRO A 402 9.91 2.12 24.58
CA PRO A 402 9.24 1.34 25.61
C PRO A 402 7.78 1.79 25.70
N GLY A 403 6.85 0.84 25.58
CA GLY A 403 5.44 1.06 25.87
C GLY A 403 5.23 1.17 27.37
N GLU A 404 4.68 2.28 27.84
CA GLU A 404 4.05 2.31 29.15
C GLU A 404 2.69 1.62 29.08
N GLU A 405 2.50 0.74 30.06
CA GLU A 405 1.44 -0.23 30.28
C GLU A 405 0.05 0.38 30.41
N GLU A 406 -0.96 -0.27 29.83
CA GLU A 406 -2.30 -0.32 30.41
C GLU A 406 -2.84 -1.75 30.27
N ALA A 407 -2.75 -2.50 31.37
CA ALA A 407 -3.24 -3.86 31.51
C ALA A 407 -4.77 -3.92 31.38
N TRP A 408 -5.26 -4.70 30.42
CA TRP A 408 -6.65 -5.16 30.39
C TRP A 408 -6.67 -6.69 30.37
N ASN A 409 -6.89 -7.27 31.55
CA ASN A 409 -7.18 -8.69 31.73
C ASN A 409 -8.57 -9.02 31.15
N ALA A 410 -8.63 -9.95 30.20
CA ALA A 410 -9.83 -10.72 29.91
C ALA A 410 -9.45 -12.20 29.69
N PRO A 411 -10.20 -13.16 30.26
CA PRO A 411 -9.75 -14.54 30.43
C PRO A 411 -9.96 -15.39 29.18
N TRP A 412 -8.97 -16.22 28.88
CA TRP A 412 -9.03 -17.29 27.89
C TRP A 412 -10.05 -18.35 28.33
N GLY A 413 -11.16 -18.45 27.60
CA GLY A 413 -12.10 -19.55 27.71
C GLY A 413 -11.67 -20.70 26.81
N ASN A 414 -11.17 -21.78 27.43
CA ASN A 414 -11.08 -23.09 26.82
C ASN A 414 -12.51 -23.59 26.51
N ASP A 415 -12.77 -23.99 25.27
CA ASP A 415 -13.76 -25.04 25.05
C ASP A 415 -13.27 -26.00 23.97
N THR A 416 -13.17 -27.26 24.40
CA THR A 416 -12.73 -28.41 23.63
C THR A 416 -13.95 -29.24 23.31
N SER A 417 -14.20 -29.51 22.04
CA SER A 417 -14.89 -30.75 21.66
C SER A 417 -14.51 -31.12 20.23
N ALA A 418 -13.83 -32.26 20.15
CA ALA A 418 -13.45 -32.93 18.93
C ALA A 418 -14.62 -33.75 18.40
N GLU A 419 -14.83 -33.76 17.08
CA GLU A 419 -15.41 -34.91 16.40
C GLU A 419 -14.60 -35.21 15.14
N THR A 420 -13.96 -36.37 15.19
CA THR A 420 -13.24 -37.04 14.11
C THR A 420 -14.24 -37.63 13.11
N SER A 421 -14.08 -37.34 11.81
CA SER A 421 -14.45 -38.33 10.80
C SER A 421 -13.51 -38.27 9.60
N THR A 422 -12.99 -39.46 9.31
CA THR A 422 -12.07 -39.86 8.24
C THR A 422 -12.75 -39.84 6.88
N GLY A 423 -12.05 -39.40 5.83
CA GLY A 423 -12.54 -39.54 4.46
C GLY A 423 -11.69 -38.81 3.44
N TRP A 424 -10.41 -39.18 3.36
CA TRP A 424 -9.58 -38.91 2.19
C TRP A 424 -10.12 -39.75 1.05
N GLU A 425 -10.63 -39.14 -0.03
CA GLU A 425 -10.62 -39.71 -1.38
C GLU A 425 -11.19 -38.70 -2.39
N ASN A 426 -10.37 -38.37 -3.39
CA ASN A 426 -10.61 -37.61 -4.62
C ASN A 426 -10.23 -36.11 -4.60
N TRP A 427 -9.05 -35.88 -5.17
CA TRP A 427 -8.33 -34.63 -5.46
C TRP A 427 -9.11 -33.67 -6.38
#